data_AF-A0A2V1BBU8-F1
#
_entry.id   AF-A0A2V1BBU8-F1
#
_cell.length_a   1.000
_cell.length_b   1.000
_cell.length_c   1.000
_cell.angle_alpha   90.00
_cell.angle_beta   90.00
_cell.angle_gamma   90.00
#
_symmetry.space_group_name_H-M   'P 1'
#
loop_
_entity.id
_entity.type
_entity.pdbx_description
1 polymer ?
#
loop_
_entity_poly.entity_id
_entity_poly.type
_entity_poly.pdbx_seq_one_letter_code
_entity_poly.pdbx_strand_id
1 'polypeptide(L)'
;MCDYSKVNFRCGHRRYIVRAWCKSYEVTHKNCPPKVKATEFRWDHRCGRCRQPSIHPNWVVRIRMTPFKGRLVVAPIRPVIYIYDYL
;
A
#
# COMPACT_ATOMS: atom_id res chain seq x y z
N MET A 1 10.02 -9.47 19.65
CA MET A 1 9.05 -9.63 18.54
C MET A 1 8.03 -8.51 18.67
N CYS A 2 7.68 -7.83 17.58
CA CYS A 2 6.63 -6.80 17.59
C CYS A 2 5.24 -7.45 17.69
N ASP A 3 4.29 -6.73 18.27
CA ASP A 3 2.90 -7.15 18.34
C ASP A 3 2.15 -6.65 17.11
N TYR A 4 1.40 -7.56 16.47
CA TYR A 4 0.63 -7.28 15.27
C TYR A 4 -0.86 -7.57 15.48
N SER A 5 -1.73 -6.79 14.84
CA SER A 5 -3.11 -7.15 14.55
C SER A 5 -3.21 -7.66 13.11
N LYS A 6 -3.94 -8.76 12.94
CA LYS A 6 -4.28 -9.34 11.63
C LYS A 6 -5.66 -8.85 11.23
N VAL A 7 -5.77 -8.16 10.10
CA VAL A 7 -7.06 -7.70 9.56
C VAL A 7 -7.39 -8.53 8.31
N ASN A 8 -8.50 -9.24 8.35
CA ASN A 8 -9.06 -9.95 7.20
C ASN A 8 -10.11 -9.08 6.51
N PHE A 9 -10.00 -8.93 5.19
CA PHE A 9 -10.95 -8.16 4.39
C PHE A 9 -11.88 -9.09 3.60
N ARG A 10 -13.03 -8.55 3.15
CA ARG A 10 -13.98 -9.27 2.28
C ARG A 10 -13.35 -9.88 1.03
N CYS A 11 -12.36 -9.20 0.47
CA CYS A 11 -11.66 -9.65 -0.73
C CYS A 11 -10.67 -10.80 -0.49
N GLY A 12 -10.69 -11.45 0.68
CA GLY A 12 -9.79 -12.56 1.05
C GLY A 12 -8.37 -12.12 1.43
N HIS A 13 -7.97 -10.90 1.10
CA HIS A 13 -6.70 -10.32 1.51
C HIS A 13 -6.61 -10.15 3.04
N ARG A 14 -5.40 -10.35 3.55
CA ARG A 14 -5.05 -10.17 4.96
C ARG A 14 -3.96 -9.11 5.07
N ARG A 15 -4.03 -8.25 6.08
CA ARG A 15 -2.96 -7.29 6.42
C ARG A 15 -2.53 -7.47 7.86
N TYR A 16 -1.24 -7.33 8.10
CA TYR A 16 -0.67 -7.28 9.45
C TYR A 16 -0.32 -5.84 9.76
N ILE A 17 -0.93 -5.29 10.80
CA ILE A 17 -0.72 -3.92 11.26
C ILE A 17 0.04 -4.02 12.57
N VAL A 18 1.11 -3.26 12.72
CA VAL A 18 1.86 -3.23 13.97
C VAL A 18 1.02 -2.51 15.02
N ARG A 19 0.81 -3.15 16.17
CA ARG A 19 0.21 -2.53 17.37
C ARG A 19 1.26 -1.94 18.28
N ALA A 20 2.38 -2.67 18.45
CA ALA A 20 3.50 -2.21 19.25
C ALA A 20 4.82 -2.69 18.63
N TRP A 21 5.76 -1.77 18.50
CA TRP A 21 7.13 -2.08 18.10
C TRP A 21 7.88 -2.70 19.29
N CYS A 22 8.81 -3.61 19.01
CA CYS A 22 9.75 -4.06 20.03
C CYS A 22 11.06 -3.27 19.93
N LYS A 23 11.78 -3.17 21.05
CA LYS A 23 13.07 -2.44 21.13
C LYS A 23 14.09 -2.84 20.07
N SER A 24 14.11 -4.11 19.68
CA SER A 24 15.01 -4.57 18.61
C SER A 24 14.70 -3.93 17.25
N TYR A 25 13.45 -3.60 16.97
CA TYR A 25 13.08 -2.87 15.75
C TYR A 25 13.59 -1.44 15.79
N GLU A 26 13.50 -0.75 16.93
CA GLU A 26 14.00 0.63 17.09
C GLU A 26 15.50 0.73 16.80
N VAL A 27 16.27 -0.30 17.16
CA VAL A 27 17.71 -0.33 16.94
C VAL A 27 18.08 -0.76 15.52
N THR A 28 17.40 -1.77 14.98
CA THR A 28 17.83 -2.42 13.72
C THR A 28 17.03 -1.99 12.50
N HIS A 29 15.84 -1.41 12.71
CA HIS A 29 14.80 -1.21 11.70
C HIS A 29 14.48 -2.47 10.86
N LYS A 30 14.80 -3.66 11.38
CA LYS A 30 14.52 -4.94 10.72
C LYS A 30 13.19 -5.47 11.19
N ASN A 31 12.35 -5.85 10.22
CA ASN A 31 11.06 -6.45 10.51
C ASN A 31 11.23 -7.74 11.32
N CYS A 32 10.53 -7.81 12.46
CA CYS A 32 10.49 -8.99 13.28
C CYS A 32 9.46 -10.00 12.73
N PRO A 33 9.62 -11.31 13.03
CA PRO A 33 8.56 -12.27 12.81
C PRO A 33 7.27 -11.82 13.55
N PRO A 34 6.10 -11.87 12.90
CA PRO A 34 4.90 -11.27 13.44
C PRO A 34 4.33 -12.09 14.59
N LYS A 35 4.15 -11.47 15.75
CA LYS A 35 3.36 -12.02 16.85
C LYS A 35 1.93 -11.47 16.77
N VAL A 36 1.00 -12.27 16.28
CA VAL A 36 -0.40 -11.84 16.12
C VAL A 36 -1.11 -11.86 17.47
N LYS A 37 -1.50 -10.68 17.95
CA LYS A 37 -2.21 -10.50 19.23
C LYS A 37 -3.72 -10.36 19.08
N ALA A 38 -4.17 -9.92 17.92
CA ALA A 38 -5.59 -9.74 17.63
C ALA A 38 -5.87 -10.07 16.18
N THR A 39 -7.07 -10.58 15.92
CA THR A 39 -7.60 -10.76 14.57
C THR A 39 -8.90 -10.00 14.42
N GLU A 40 -8.96 -9.09 13.46
CA GLU A 40 -10.15 -8.32 13.10
C GLU A 40 -10.67 -8.80 11.74
N PHE A 41 -11.99 -8.75 11.57
CA PHE A 41 -12.64 -9.01 10.30
C PHE A 41 -13.39 -7.76 9.84
N ARG A 42 -13.03 -7.28 8.65
CA ARG A 42 -13.68 -6.15 7.97
C ARG A 42 -14.37 -6.67 6.73
N TRP A 43 -15.52 -7.31 6.94
CA TRP A 43 -16.32 -7.92 5.87
C TRP A 43 -17.00 -6.89 4.97
N ASP A 44 -17.16 -5.64 5.42
CA ASP A 44 -17.80 -4.59 4.60
C ASP A 44 -16.78 -3.82 3.74
N HIS A 45 -15.49 -3.95 4.04
CA HIS A 45 -14.44 -3.21 3.36
C HIS A 45 -13.58 -4.10 2.45
N ARG A 46 -13.31 -3.60 1.24
CA ARG A 46 -12.23 -4.13 0.38
C ARG A 46 -10.89 -3.55 0.83
N CYS A 47 -9.81 -4.31 0.68
CA CYS A 47 -8.48 -3.81 0.99
C CYS A 47 -8.10 -2.65 0.05
N GLY A 48 -7.17 -1.78 0.45
CA GLY A 48 -6.77 -0.61 -0.35
C GLY A 48 -6.21 -0.93 -1.75
N ARG A 49 -5.75 -2.18 -2.00
CA ARG A 49 -5.33 -2.63 -3.34
C ARG A 49 -6.53 -3.01 -4.23
N CYS A 50 -7.59 -3.56 -3.64
CA CYS A 50 -8.83 -3.91 -4.33
C CYS A 50 -9.78 -2.72 -4.49
N ARG A 51 -9.62 -1.69 -3.65
CA ARG A 51 -10.25 -0.38 -3.81
C ARG A 51 -9.50 0.34 -4.93
N GLN A 52 -9.69 -0.08 -6.19
CA GLN A 52 -9.17 0.67 -7.33
C GLN A 52 -9.65 2.13 -7.19
N PRO A 53 -8.80 3.13 -7.44
CA PRO A 53 -9.31 4.50 -7.52
C PRO A 53 -10.32 4.53 -8.67
N SER A 54 -11.47 5.15 -8.43
CA SER A 54 -12.58 5.25 -9.38
C SER A 54 -12.21 5.99 -10.66
N ILE A 55 -11.13 6.78 -10.61
CA ILE A 55 -10.65 7.62 -11.70
C ILE A 55 -9.13 7.57 -11.64
N HIS A 56 -8.51 6.85 -12.57
CA HIS A 56 -7.12 7.14 -12.94
C HIS A 56 -7.20 8.28 -13.94
N PRO A 57 -6.59 9.45 -13.71
CA PRO A 57 -6.50 10.44 -14.77
C PRO A 57 -5.78 9.79 -15.95
N ASN A 58 -6.18 10.15 -17.18
CA ASN A 58 -5.76 9.52 -18.43
C ASN A 58 -4.23 9.38 -18.63
N TRP A 59 -3.43 10.20 -17.94
CA TRP A 59 -1.97 10.12 -17.94
C TRP A 59 -1.40 9.01 -17.03
N VAL A 60 -2.21 8.34 -16.22
CA VAL A 60 -1.81 7.22 -15.35
C VAL A 60 -2.09 5.89 -16.07
N VAL A 61 -1.05 5.32 -16.68
CA VAL A 61 -1.12 3.98 -17.29
C VAL A 61 -0.85 2.91 -16.24
N ARG A 62 -1.76 1.95 -16.10
CA ARG A 62 -1.59 0.80 -15.19
C ARG A 62 -0.67 -0.24 -15.85
N ILE A 63 0.62 -0.17 -15.57
CA ILE A 63 1.56 -1.22 -16.00
C ILE A 63 1.23 -2.50 -15.20
N ARG A 64 0.79 -3.57 -15.88
CA ARG A 64 0.63 -4.90 -15.26
C ARG A 64 2.02 -5.44 -14.97
N MET A 65 2.45 -5.42 -13.71
CA MET A 65 3.68 -6.09 -13.31
C MET A 65 3.51 -7.61 -13.51
N THR A 66 4.13 -8.15 -14.55
CA THR A 66 4.35 -9.60 -14.72
C THR A 66 5.33 -10.10 -13.64
N PRO A 67 5.39 -11.41 -13.33
CA PRO A 67 6.14 -11.91 -12.17
C PRO A 67 7.67 -11.86 -12.31
N PHE A 68 8.22 -11.30 -13.39
CA PHE A 68 9.65 -11.20 -13.60
C PHE A 68 10.18 -9.80 -13.27
N LYS A 69 10.70 -9.67 -12.05
CA LYS A 69 11.83 -8.83 -11.63
C LYS A 69 12.04 -7.54 -12.46
N GLY A 70 11.15 -6.55 -12.32
CA GLY A 70 11.27 -5.25 -12.98
C GLY A 70 11.65 -4.14 -12.00
N ARG A 71 12.85 -3.57 -12.16
CA ARG A 71 13.29 -2.32 -11.50
C ARG A 71 12.21 -1.25 -11.62
N LEU A 72 11.97 -0.49 -10.55
CA LEU A 72 11.30 0.80 -10.63
C LEU A 72 12.19 1.73 -11.47
N VAL A 73 11.82 1.98 -12.72
CA VAL A 73 12.36 3.10 -13.50
C VAL A 73 11.41 4.28 -13.31
N VAL A 74 11.90 5.32 -12.64
CA VAL A 74 11.23 6.62 -12.56
C VAL A 74 11.54 7.34 -13.86
N ALA A 75 10.55 7.54 -14.73
CA ALA A 75 10.71 8.44 -15.87
C ALA A 75 10.55 9.89 -15.38
N PRO A 76 11.48 10.81 -15.69
CA PRO A 76 11.30 12.22 -15.38
C PRO A 76 10.25 12.88 -16.28
N ILE A 77 9.65 13.94 -15.72
CA ILE A 77 8.50 14.73 -16.17
C ILE A 77 8.85 15.58 -17.41
N ARG A 78 7.90 15.76 -18.35
CA ARG A 78 7.85 17.00 -19.15
C ARG A 78 6.61 17.81 -18.73
N PRO A 79 6.76 19.10 -18.37
CA PRO A 79 5.63 19.93 -18.02
C PRO A 79 4.90 20.33 -19.30
N VAL A 80 3.57 20.40 -19.26
CA VAL A 80 2.82 21.19 -20.23
C VAL A 80 2.09 22.27 -19.45
N ILE A 81 2.61 23.48 -19.58
CA ILE A 81 2.00 24.71 -19.10
C ILE A 81 0.81 24.99 -20.03
N TYR A 82 -0.36 25.26 -19.46
CA TYR A 82 -1.37 26.08 -20.13
C TYR A 82 -1.84 27.14 -19.14
N ILE A 83 -1.48 28.38 -19.47
CA ILE A 83 -2.04 29.63 -18.95
C ILE A 83 -3.22 29.93 -19.87
N TYR A 84 -4.43 30.13 -19.32
CA TYR A 84 -5.57 30.94 -19.82
C TYR A 84 -6.64 30.85 -18.70
N ASP A 85 -6.74 31.80 -17.78
CA ASP A 85 -7.38 33.12 -17.87
C ASP A 85 -8.92 33.09 -17.71
N TYR A 86 -9.38 34.05 -16.90
CA TYR A 86 -10.72 34.62 -16.74
C TYR A 86 -11.68 34.08 -15.65
N LEU A 87 -11.65 34.85 -14.55
CA LEU A 87 -12.75 35.36 -13.69
C LEU A 87 -13.41 34.43 -12.68
#